data_AF-A0A345DB19-F1
#
_entry.id   AF-A0A345DB19-F1
#
_cell.length_a   1.000
_cell.length_b   1.000
_cell.length_c   1.000
_cell.angle_alpha   90.00
_cell.angle_beta   90.00
_cell.angle_gamma   90.00
#
_symmetry.space_group_name_H-M   'P 1'
#
loop_
_entity.id
_entity.type
_entity.pdbx_description
1 polymer ?
#
loop_
_entity_poly.entity_id
_entity_poly.type
_entity_poly.pdbx_seq_one_letter_code
_entity_poly.pdbx_strand_id
1 'polypeptide(L)'
;MKQYVLGLDLGTSSVGAVAIQLKSFDNPSDDNAIPVSIIDHHVYLFKEPVVNEQGTLVSKKKSRRESRQASKQRDRRQGRLKDLGVLCDKYLNNAEQILIFHDDAFVPALKQFQTLALRARAATHPVQLKDLAAIIIHLSKGRGV
;
A
#
# COMPACT_ATOMS: atom_id res chain seq x y z
N MET A 1 41.62 -31.37 -10.58
CA MET A 1 40.61 -30.41 -10.07
C MET A 1 40.33 -30.82 -8.62
N LYS A 2 40.46 -29.94 -7.63
CA LYS A 2 40.15 -30.30 -6.23
C LYS A 2 38.63 -30.33 -6.06
N GLN A 3 38.09 -31.43 -5.54
CA GLN A 3 36.68 -31.55 -5.17
C GLN A 3 36.46 -30.96 -3.76
N TYR A 4 35.34 -30.26 -3.59
CA TYR A 4 34.97 -29.64 -2.33
C TYR A 4 33.45 -29.64 -2.15
N VAL A 5 33.00 -29.59 -0.91
CA VAL A 5 31.62 -29.27 -0.57
C VAL A 5 31.55 -27.82 -0.11
N LEU A 6 30.53 -27.11 -0.57
CA LEU A 6 30.24 -25.75 -0.17
C LEU A 6 29.13 -25.76 0.89
N GLY A 7 29.49 -25.40 2.13
CA GLY A 7 28.52 -25.07 3.16
C GLY A 7 28.04 -23.64 2.96
N LEU A 8 26.72 -23.45 2.85
CA LEU A 8 26.09 -22.13 2.79
C LEU A 8 25.17 -21.95 4.00
N ASP A 9 25.42 -20.90 4.77
CA ASP A 9 24.53 -20.42 5.83
C ASP A 9 23.85 -19.13 5.38
N LEU A 10 22.53 -19.18 5.21
CA LEU A 10 21.73 -18.08 4.66
C LEU A 10 20.92 -17.41 5.77
N GLY A 11 21.43 -16.29 6.26
CA GLY A 11 20.72 -15.40 7.19
C GLY A 11 19.89 -14.34 6.46
N THR A 12 19.09 -13.58 7.20
CA THR A 12 18.27 -12.49 6.65
C THR A 12 19.12 -11.29 6.18
N SER A 13 20.32 -11.13 6.74
CA SER A 13 21.27 -10.05 6.43
C SER A 13 22.70 -10.54 6.15
N SER A 14 22.90 -11.84 6.00
CA SER A 14 24.23 -12.43 5.85
C SER A 14 24.22 -13.70 5.00
N VAL A 15 25.32 -13.96 4.31
CA VAL A 15 25.63 -15.25 3.71
C VAL A 15 26.99 -15.70 4.22
N GLY A 16 27.02 -16.77 4.99
CA GLY A 16 28.24 -17.50 5.31
C GLY A 16 28.51 -18.55 4.25
N ALA A 17 29.73 -18.63 3.75
CA ALA A 17 30.17 -19.63 2.78
C ALA A 17 31.48 -20.28 3.25
N VAL A 18 31.55 -21.60 3.23
CA VAL A 18 32.76 -22.37 3.57
C VAL A 18 32.98 -23.47 2.55
N ALA A 19 34.15 -23.50 1.92
CA ALA A 19 34.55 -24.57 1.03
C ALA A 19 35.40 -25.59 1.78
N ILE A 20 34.94 -26.84 1.87
CA ILE A 20 35.61 -27.93 2.58
C ILE A 20 36.13 -28.94 1.55
N GLN A 21 37.44 -29.17 1.54
CA GLN A 21 38.07 -30.19 0.71
C GLN A 21 37.69 -31.58 1.22
N LEU A 22 37.38 -32.48 0.29
CA LEU A 22 37.06 -33.87 0.60
C LEU A 22 38.15 -34.82 0.08
N LYS A 23 38.36 -35.94 0.79
CA LYS A 23 39.42 -36.90 0.49
C LYS A 23 39.10 -37.82 -0.69
N SER A 24 37.84 -38.19 -0.85
CA SER A 24 37.31 -38.97 -1.97
C SER A 24 35.84 -38.61 -2.12
N PHE A 25 35.42 -38.40 -3.37
CA PHE A 25 34.05 -38.16 -3.78
C PHE A 25 33.88 -38.85 -5.14
N ASP A 26 34.04 -40.17 -5.15
CA ASP A 26 33.78 -40.96 -6.35
C ASP A 26 32.27 -41.01 -6.67
N ASN A 27 31.42 -40.70 -5.68
CA ASN A 27 29.98 -40.49 -5.86
C ASN A 27 29.43 -39.36 -4.97
N PRO A 28 28.62 -38.40 -5.50
CA PRO A 28 28.09 -37.28 -4.72
C PRO A 28 27.09 -37.62 -3.60
N SER A 29 26.68 -38.89 -3.55
CA SER A 29 25.72 -39.46 -2.61
C SER A 29 26.36 -40.42 -1.60
N ASP A 30 27.70 -40.43 -1.51
CA ASP A 30 28.42 -41.32 -0.61
C ASP A 30 28.49 -40.67 0.78
N ASP A 31 27.75 -41.23 1.74
CA ASP A 31 27.69 -40.76 3.14
C ASP A 31 29.06 -40.86 3.86
N ASN A 32 30.07 -41.45 3.22
CA ASN A 32 31.43 -41.62 3.74
C ASN A 32 32.41 -40.49 3.35
N ALA A 33 31.90 -39.36 2.88
CA ALA A 33 32.70 -38.20 2.54
C ALA A 33 33.52 -37.67 3.73
N ILE A 34 34.84 -37.92 3.72
CA ILE A 34 35.73 -37.50 4.81
C ILE A 34 36.26 -36.08 4.54
N PRO A 35 35.96 -35.08 5.40
CA PRO A 35 36.53 -33.75 5.28
C PRO A 35 38.02 -33.76 5.63
N VAL A 36 38.82 -33.07 4.81
CA VAL A 36 40.28 -33.02 4.96
C VAL A 36 40.73 -31.67 5.48
N SER A 37 40.23 -30.59 4.88
CA SER A 37 40.65 -29.23 5.18
C SER A 37 39.62 -28.20 4.73
N ILE A 38 39.66 -27.03 5.34
CA ILE A 38 38.93 -25.86 4.84
C ILE A 38 39.81 -25.20 3.77
N ILE A 39 39.27 -25.06 2.57
CA ILE A 39 39.94 -24.41 1.42
C ILE A 39 39.78 -22.91 1.52
N ASP A 40 38.56 -22.47 1.81
CA ASP A 40 38.19 -21.05 1.83
C ASP A 40 36.97 -20.84 2.72
N HIS A 41 36.81 -19.61 3.22
CA HIS A 41 35.62 -19.19 3.92
C HIS A 41 35.37 -17.69 3.69
N HIS A 42 34.10 -17.32 3.58
CA HIS A 42 33.70 -15.94 3.39
C HIS A 42 32.40 -15.65 4.14
N VAL A 43 32.29 -14.43 4.65
CA VAL A 43 31.05 -13.92 5.22
C VAL A 43 30.69 -12.66 4.48
N TYR A 44 29.59 -12.73 3.74
CA TYR A 44 29.02 -11.58 3.06
C TYR A 44 27.91 -10.98 3.92
N LEU A 45 28.12 -9.77 4.42
CA LEU A 45 27.11 -9.00 5.15
C LEU A 45 26.44 -8.01 4.20
N PHE A 46 25.11 -7.98 4.20
CA PHE A 46 24.33 -7.04 3.42
C PHE A 46 23.25 -6.38 4.28
N LYS A 47 22.85 -5.17 3.90
CA LYS A 47 21.76 -4.48 4.60
C LYS A 47 20.44 -5.12 4.23
N GLU A 48 19.65 -5.52 5.22
CA GLU A 48 18.28 -5.93 4.99
C GLU A 48 17.49 -4.81 4.27
N PRO A 49 16.56 -5.17 3.36
CA PRO A 49 15.73 -4.21 2.64
C PRO A 49 14.58 -3.67 3.52
N VAL A 50 14.86 -3.46 4.79
CA VAL A 50 13.93 -2.92 5.79
C VAL A 50 14.20 -1.43 6.01
N VAL A 51 13.17 -0.70 6.41
CA VAL A 51 13.27 0.66 6.93
C VAL A 51 12.90 0.59 8.40
N ASN A 52 13.64 1.30 9.24
CA ASN A 52 13.22 1.50 10.61
C ASN A 52 12.12 2.56 10.61
N GLU A 53 10.89 2.12 10.83
CA GLU A 53 9.71 2.98 10.91
C GLU A 53 9.12 2.82 12.31
N GLN A 54 9.21 3.87 13.14
CA GLN A 54 8.66 3.92 14.50
C GLN A 54 9.06 2.71 15.38
N GLY A 55 10.32 2.28 15.32
CA GLY A 55 10.83 1.17 16.14
C GLY A 55 10.47 -0.22 15.62
N THR A 56 9.84 -0.33 14.45
CA THR A 56 9.57 -1.62 13.78
C THR A 56 10.32 -1.70 12.46
N LEU A 57 10.87 -2.89 12.15
CA LEU A 57 11.47 -3.15 10.85
C LEU A 57 10.37 -3.47 9.82
N VAL A 58 10.14 -2.55 8.88
CA VAL A 58 9.14 -2.72 7.83
C VAL A 58 9.84 -2.89 6.48
N SER A 59 9.41 -3.86 5.68
CA SER A 59 9.92 -4.02 4.33
C SER A 59 9.66 -2.76 3.50
N LYS A 60 10.69 -2.25 2.80
CA LYS A 60 10.57 -1.14 1.83
C LYS A 60 9.45 -1.36 0.81
N LYS A 61 9.17 -2.62 0.45
CA LYS A 61 8.13 -2.97 -0.52
C LYS A 61 6.72 -2.77 0.03
N LYS A 62 6.51 -2.93 1.34
CA LYS A 62 5.19 -2.76 1.98
C LYS A 62 4.75 -1.30 1.92
N SER A 63 5.61 -0.38 2.37
CA SER A 63 5.37 1.06 2.29
C SER A 63 5.07 1.52 0.86
N ARG A 64 5.86 1.08 -0.13
CA ARG A 64 5.61 1.40 -1.55
C ARG A 64 4.26 0.90 -2.05
N ARG A 65 3.82 -0.29 -1.62
CA ARG A 65 2.51 -0.85 -1.98
C ARG A 65 1.38 -0.03 -1.35
N GLU A 66 1.51 0.32 -0.07
CA GLU A 66 0.54 1.13 0.66
C GLU A 66 0.40 2.52 0.05
N SER A 67 1.51 3.21 -0.26
CA SER A 67 1.47 4.51 -0.93
C SER A 67 0.79 4.42 -2.30
N ARG A 68 1.09 3.38 -3.10
CA ARG A 68 0.42 3.17 -4.40
C ARG A 68 -1.07 2.92 -4.24
N GLN A 69 -1.47 2.14 -3.25
CA GLN A 69 -2.87 1.88 -2.97
C GLN A 69 -3.61 3.14 -2.51
N ALA A 70 -3.00 3.92 -1.62
CA ALA A 70 -3.54 5.20 -1.17
C ALA A 70 -3.70 6.20 -2.32
N SER A 71 -2.70 6.33 -3.20
CA SER A 71 -2.82 7.18 -4.40
C SER A 71 -3.95 6.71 -5.31
N LYS A 72 -4.04 5.41 -5.62
CA LYS A 72 -5.15 4.87 -6.42
C LYS A 72 -6.51 5.12 -5.78
N GLN A 73 -6.63 5.01 -4.45
CA GLN A 73 -7.88 5.31 -3.74
C GLN A 73 -8.25 6.78 -3.86
N ARG A 74 -7.27 7.69 -3.74
CA ARG A 74 -7.46 9.14 -3.96
C ARG A 74 -7.92 9.43 -5.37
N ASP A 75 -7.23 8.89 -6.37
CA ASP A 75 -7.56 9.09 -7.79
C ASP A 75 -8.98 8.60 -8.11
N ARG A 76 -9.34 7.41 -7.62
CA ARG A 76 -10.69 6.85 -7.77
C ARG A 76 -11.75 7.69 -7.06
N ARG A 77 -11.45 8.23 -5.87
CA ARG A 77 -12.37 9.12 -5.15
C ARG A 77 -12.58 10.40 -5.95
N GLN A 78 -11.51 11.01 -6.44
CA GLN A 78 -11.56 12.24 -7.22
C GLN A 78 -12.31 12.05 -8.55
N GLY A 79 -12.02 10.96 -9.28
CA GLY A 79 -12.72 10.62 -10.51
C GLY A 79 -14.22 10.50 -10.31
N ARG A 80 -14.66 9.70 -9.33
CA ARG A 80 -16.10 9.57 -9.01
C ARG A 80 -16.75 10.90 -8.64
N LEU A 81 -16.07 11.75 -7.85
CA LEU A 81 -16.64 13.03 -7.45
C LEU A 81 -16.75 13.99 -8.63
N LYS A 82 -15.79 13.96 -9.55
CA LYS A 82 -15.85 14.72 -10.81
C LYS A 82 -17.03 14.27 -11.67
N ASP A 83 -17.18 12.96 -11.89
CA ASP A 83 -18.27 12.41 -12.69
C ASP A 83 -19.63 12.73 -12.06
N LEU A 84 -19.73 12.61 -10.74
CA LEU A 84 -20.92 12.99 -9.99
C LEU A 84 -21.23 14.47 -10.11
N GLY A 85 -20.21 15.33 -10.10
CA GLY A 85 -20.37 16.75 -10.33
C GLY A 85 -20.94 17.05 -11.71
N VAL A 86 -20.45 16.40 -12.76
CA VAL A 86 -21.00 16.53 -14.12
C VAL A 86 -22.46 16.08 -14.17
N LEU A 87 -22.81 14.97 -13.51
CA LEU A 87 -24.19 14.49 -13.44
C LEU A 87 -25.10 15.46 -12.67
N CYS A 88 -24.66 15.95 -11.52
CA CYS A 88 -25.43 16.91 -10.72
C CYS A 88 -25.61 18.23 -11.48
N ASP A 89 -24.63 18.68 -12.23
CA ASP A 89 -24.77 19.86 -13.08
C ASP A 89 -25.84 19.65 -14.16
N LYS A 90 -25.71 18.55 -14.92
CA LYS A 90 -26.61 18.19 -16.02
C LYS A 90 -28.07 18.01 -15.59
N TYR A 91 -28.32 17.39 -14.44
CA TYR A 91 -29.66 16.98 -14.02
C TYR A 91 -30.28 17.88 -12.95
N LEU A 92 -29.47 18.63 -12.21
CA LEU A 92 -29.95 19.46 -11.10
C LEU A 92 -29.75 20.96 -11.36
N ASN A 93 -29.05 21.36 -12.44
CA ASN A 93 -28.73 22.76 -12.77
C ASN A 93 -28.00 23.50 -11.64
N ASN A 94 -26.97 22.87 -11.05
CA ASN A 94 -26.26 23.37 -9.86
C ASN A 94 -24.75 23.54 -10.02
N ALA A 95 -24.27 23.98 -11.19
CA ALA A 95 -22.85 24.24 -11.48
C ALA A 95 -22.08 24.93 -10.34
N GLU A 96 -22.66 25.97 -9.75
CA GLU A 96 -21.98 26.84 -8.78
C GLU A 96 -21.75 26.19 -7.41
N GLN A 97 -22.61 25.26 -6.98
CA GLN A 97 -22.48 24.62 -5.66
C GLN A 97 -21.54 23.42 -5.67
N ILE A 98 -21.35 22.79 -6.83
CA ILE A 98 -20.58 21.54 -6.98
C ILE A 98 -19.06 21.81 -6.89
N LEU A 99 -18.61 22.96 -7.40
CA LEU A 99 -17.19 23.38 -7.34
C LEU A 99 -16.68 23.54 -5.90
N ILE A 100 -17.57 23.87 -4.95
CA ILE A 100 -17.23 24.04 -3.53
C ILE A 100 -16.85 22.71 -2.87
N PHE A 101 -17.31 21.57 -3.40
CA PHE A 101 -17.05 20.26 -2.79
C PHE A 101 -15.81 19.54 -3.33
N HIS A 102 -15.14 20.10 -4.34
CA HIS A 102 -13.92 19.51 -4.89
C HIS A 102 -12.69 19.72 -4.01
N ASP A 103 -12.73 20.74 -3.13
CA ASP A 103 -11.62 21.05 -2.23
C ASP A 103 -12.00 20.69 -0.79
N ASP A 104 -11.40 19.62 -0.26
CA ASP A 104 -11.57 19.24 1.15
C ASP A 104 -11.04 20.38 2.08
N ALA A 105 -10.31 21.38 1.55
CA ALA A 105 -9.79 22.53 2.27
C ALA A 105 -10.80 23.67 2.54
N PHE A 106 -11.98 23.68 1.89
CA PHE A 106 -12.91 24.82 1.98
C PHE A 106 -14.39 24.44 2.10
N VAL A 107 -14.69 23.42 2.92
CA VAL A 107 -16.04 23.22 3.45
C VAL A 107 -16.03 23.67 4.91
N PRO A 108 -16.50 24.89 5.25
CA PRO A 108 -16.64 25.32 6.64
C PRO A 108 -17.43 24.27 7.43
N ALA A 109 -17.05 23.99 8.69
CA ALA A 109 -17.74 23.03 9.54
C ALA A 109 -19.27 23.25 9.58
N LEU A 110 -19.72 24.51 9.49
CA LEU A 110 -21.12 24.92 9.33
C LEU A 110 -21.82 24.26 8.12
N LYS A 111 -21.15 24.09 6.97
CA LYS A 111 -21.70 23.41 5.79
C LYS A 111 -21.84 21.90 5.99
N GLN A 112 -20.98 21.26 6.80
CA GLN A 112 -21.13 19.83 7.13
C GLN A 112 -22.37 19.57 8.00
N PHE A 113 -22.58 20.37 9.05
CA PHE A 113 -23.77 20.26 9.89
C PHE A 113 -25.07 20.54 9.11
N GLN A 114 -25.05 21.53 8.23
CA GLN A 114 -26.16 21.80 7.32
C GLN A 114 -26.43 20.62 6.37
N THR A 115 -25.39 19.94 5.88
CA THR A 115 -25.56 18.80 4.97
C THR A 115 -26.14 17.57 5.69
N LEU A 116 -25.75 17.30 6.94
CA LEU A 116 -26.35 16.24 7.75
C LEU A 116 -27.83 16.53 8.08
N ALA A 117 -28.15 17.78 8.41
CA ALA A 117 -29.53 18.21 8.64
C ALA A 117 -30.38 18.09 7.36
N LEU A 118 -29.83 18.50 6.21
CA LEU A 118 -30.47 18.34 4.90
C LEU A 118 -30.72 16.86 4.56
N ARG A 119 -29.75 15.97 4.86
CA ARG A 119 -29.92 14.52 4.72
C ARG A 119 -31.05 13.97 5.58
N ALA A 120 -31.09 14.34 6.86
CA ALA A 120 -32.12 13.91 7.79
C ALA A 120 -33.52 14.39 7.35
N ARG A 121 -33.61 15.65 6.91
CA ARG A 121 -34.84 16.23 6.36
C ARG A 121 -35.29 15.51 5.08
N ALA A 122 -34.38 15.27 4.15
CA ALA A 122 -34.68 14.60 2.87
C ALA A 122 -35.22 13.18 3.04
N ALA A 123 -34.98 12.54 4.18
CA ALA A 123 -35.51 11.21 4.47
C ALA A 123 -37.04 11.21 4.68
N THR A 124 -37.62 12.35 5.03
CA THR A 124 -39.04 12.48 5.42
C THR A 124 -39.79 13.54 4.64
N HIS A 125 -39.09 14.50 4.05
CA HIS A 125 -39.67 15.65 3.36
C HIS A 125 -38.98 15.90 2.02
N PRO A 126 -39.71 16.40 1.01
CA PRO A 126 -39.09 16.90 -0.22
C PRO A 126 -38.06 18.00 0.07
N VAL A 127 -36.95 17.97 -0.68
CA VAL A 127 -35.88 18.98 -0.64
C VAL A 127 -35.72 19.65 -2.00
N GLN A 128 -35.15 20.86 -2.02
CA GLN A 128 -34.89 21.55 -3.28
C GLN A 128 -33.79 20.83 -4.08
N LEU A 129 -33.88 20.89 -5.42
CA LEU A 129 -32.92 20.25 -6.32
C LEU A 129 -31.46 20.66 -6.03
N LYS A 130 -31.24 21.91 -5.62
CA LYS A 130 -29.92 22.42 -5.19
C LYS A 130 -29.36 21.74 -3.95
N ASP A 131 -30.22 21.48 -2.97
CA ASP A 131 -29.82 20.82 -1.73
C ASP A 131 -29.58 19.32 -1.94
N LEU A 132 -30.29 18.73 -2.92
CA LEU A 132 -30.12 17.33 -3.30
C LEU A 132 -28.70 17.04 -3.83
N ALA A 133 -28.10 17.97 -4.59
CA ALA A 133 -26.72 17.81 -5.07
C ALA A 133 -25.71 17.70 -3.91
N ALA A 134 -25.83 18.59 -2.92
CA ALA A 134 -24.98 18.58 -1.72
C ALA A 134 -25.11 17.28 -0.92
N ILE A 135 -26.34 16.77 -0.78
CA ILE A 135 -26.63 15.50 -0.13
C ILE A 135 -25.96 14.32 -0.87
N ILE A 136 -26.12 14.24 -2.19
CA ILE A 136 -25.58 13.16 -3.02
C ILE A 136 -24.04 13.14 -2.99
N ILE A 137 -23.41 14.31 -3.09
CA ILE A 137 -21.95 14.43 -3.01
C ILE A 137 -21.43 14.00 -1.63
N HIS A 138 -22.10 14.42 -0.55
CA HIS A 138 -21.75 14.04 0.81
C HIS A 138 -21.85 12.52 1.03
N LEU A 139 -22.92 11.89 0.55
CA LEU A 139 -23.09 10.44 0.60
C LEU A 139 -21.99 9.71 -0.18
N SER A 140 -21.60 10.21 -1.35
CA SER A 140 -20.52 9.62 -2.16
C SER A 140 -19.14 9.69 -1.46
N LYS A 141 -18.88 10.77 -0.71
CA LYS A 141 -17.67 10.92 0.12
C LYS A 141 -17.68 9.97 1.32
N GLY A 142 -18.82 9.82 1.99
CA GLY A 142 -19.02 9.02 3.21
C GLY A 142 -19.78 7.71 2.98
N ARG A 143 -19.45 6.98 1.91
CA ARG A 143 -20.23 5.83 1.43
C ARG A 143 -20.10 4.53 2.23
N GLY A 144 -19.45 4.56 3.39
CA GLY A 144 -19.07 3.35 4.14
C GLY A 144 -17.84 2.65 3.57
N VAL A 145 -17.48 1.52 4.20
CA VAL A 145 -16.34 0.67 3.82
C VAL A 145 -16.78 -0.37 2.79
#